data_AF-A0AAU5K679-F1
#
_entry.id   AF-A0AAU5K679-F1
#
_cell.length_a   1.000
_cell.length_b   1.000
_cell.length_c   1.000
_cell.angle_alpha   90.00
_cell.angle_beta   90.00
_cell.angle_gamma   90.00
#
_symmetry.space_group_name_H-M   'P 1'
#
loop_
_entity.id
_entity.type
_entity.pdbx_description
1 polymer ?
#
loop_
_entity_poly.entity_id
_entity_poly.type
_entity_poly.pdbx_seq_one_letter_code
_entity_poly.pdbx_strand_id
1 'polypeptide(L)' 'MLSVDDGSGPVLIFVNVQTGIDVSRLALGDAVRVTGFSSRFDDHYEIDPRWPHDIEAVRR' A
#
# COMPACT_ATOMS: atom_id res chain seq x y z
N MET A 1 8.03 3.37 0.81
CA MET A 1 7.50 2.01 1.02
C MET A 1 6.58 2.06 2.22
N LEU A 2 5.35 1.55 2.10
CA LEU A 2 4.43 1.44 3.24
C LEU A 2 4.43 -0.01 3.73
N SER A 3 4.24 -0.21 5.03
CA SER A 3 3.97 -1.51 5.64
C SER A 3 2.56 -1.46 6.21
N VAL A 4 1.73 -2.43 5.84
CA VAL A 4 0.34 -2.55 6.30
C VAL A 4 0.17 -3.92 6.94
N ASP A 5 -0.44 -3.97 8.12
CA ASP A 5 -0.71 -5.20 8.85
C ASP A 5 -2.20 -5.28 9.17
N ASP A 6 -2.85 -6.35 8.70
CA ASP A 6 -4.27 -6.61 8.93
C ASP A 6 -4.53 -7.53 10.14
N GLY A 7 -3.47 -7.85 10.89
CA GLY A 7 -3.48 -8.77 12.03
C GLY A 7 -3.00 -10.18 11.69
N SER A 8 -2.84 -10.52 10.41
CA SER A 8 -2.23 -11.79 9.97
C SER A 8 -0.71 -11.69 9.74
N GLY A 9 -0.17 -10.47 9.72
CA GLY A 9 1.23 -10.16 9.46
C GLY A 9 1.37 -8.98 8.49
N PRO A 10 2.55 -8.34 8.46
CA PRO A 10 2.77 -7.18 7.61
C PRO A 10 2.97 -7.56 6.15
N VAL A 11 2.43 -6.74 5.25
CA VAL A 11 2.73 -6.76 3.81
C VAL A 11 3.31 -5.41 3.37
N LEU A 12 4.24 -5.45 2.43
CA LEU A 12 4.82 -4.24 1.84
C LEU A 12 3.95 -3.74 0.69
N ILE A 13 3.79 -2.42 0.63
CA ILE A 13 3.16 -1.75 -0.50
C ILE A 13 4.24 -0.95 -1.23
N PHE A 14 4.52 -1.36 -2.47
CA PHE A 14 5.44 -0.66 -3.34
C PHE A 14 4.67 0.28 -4.26
N VAL A 15 4.89 1.58 -4.06
CA VAL A 15 4.27 2.63 -4.87
C VAL A 15 5.28 3.09 -5.91
N ASN A 16 5.07 2.66 -7.16
CA ASN A 16 5.84 3.19 -8.29
C ASN A 16 5.53 4.68 -8.48
N VAL A 17 6.57 5.52 -8.51
CA VAL A 17 6.45 6.99 -8.59
C VAL A 17 5.75 7.50 -9.86
N GLN A 18 5.64 6.68 -10.91
CA GLN A 18 4.96 7.02 -12.16
C GLN A 18 3.45 6.78 -12.14
N THR A 19 2.90 6.18 -11.08
CA THR A 19 1.45 5.90 -10.94
C THR A 19 0.63 7.13 -10.54
N GLY A 20 1.30 8.20 -10.09
CA GLY A 20 0.64 9.41 -9.58
C GLY A 20 -0.08 9.22 -8.23
N ILE A 21 0.17 8.11 -7.53
CA ILE A 21 -0.37 7.86 -6.19
C ILE A 21 0.32 8.79 -5.18
N ASP A 22 -0.46 9.62 -4.51
CA ASP A 22 0.01 10.50 -3.44
C ASP A 22 -0.28 9.89 -2.07
N VAL A 23 0.77 9.43 -1.39
CA VAL A 23 0.69 8.88 -0.02
C VAL A 23 1.10 9.88 1.05
N SER A 24 1.39 11.14 0.69
CA SER A 24 1.87 12.16 1.63
C SER A 24 0.86 12.52 2.72
N ARG A 25 -0.42 12.16 2.51
CA ARG A 25 -1.53 12.40 3.43
C ARG A 25 -1.77 11.25 4.41
N LEU A 26 -1.08 10.12 4.26
CA LEU A 26 -1.19 8.99 5.17
C LEU A 26 -0.24 9.16 6.35
N ALA A 27 -0.70 8.79 7.54
CA ALA A 27 0.10 8.75 8.76
C ALA A 27 0.16 7.32 9.33
N LEU A 28 1.18 7.08 10.17
CA LEU A 28 1.24 5.82 10.92
C LEU A 28 -0.01 5.67 11.81
N GLY A 29 -0.64 4.51 11.75
CA GLY A 29 -1.86 4.21 12.48
C GLY A 29 -3.15 4.45 11.68
N ASP A 30 -3.08 5.05 10.49
CA ASP A 30 -4.23 5.13 9.60
C ASP A 30 -4.64 3.74 9.13
N ALA A 31 -5.94 3.46 9.18
CA ALA A 31 -6.51 2.30 8.51
C ALA A 31 -6.63 2.62 7.02
N VAL A 32 -6.13 1.72 6.17
CA VAL A 32 -6.15 1.89 4.71
C VAL A 32 -6.73 0.65 4.03
N ARG A 33 -7.38 0.86 2.89
CA ARG A 33 -7.72 -0.18 1.93
C ARG A 33 -6.72 -0.09 0.79
N VAL A 34 -6.07 -1.21 0.47
CA VAL A 34 -5.12 -1.28 -0.64
C VAL A 34 -5.58 -2.31 -1.66
N THR A 35 -5.60 -1.92 -2.93
CA THR A 35 -5.85 -2.81 -4.09
C THR A 35 -4.61 -2.79 -4.98
N GLY A 36 -4.20 -3.94 -5.51
CA GLY A 36 -3.04 -4.01 -6.38
C GLY A 36 -2.75 -5.43 -6.83
N PHE A 37 -1.67 -5.60 -7.58
CA PHE A 37 -1.18 -6.93 -7.94
C PHE A 37 -0.26 -7.47 -6.85
N SER A 38 -0.38 -8.77 -6.55
CA SER A 38 0.65 -9.45 -5.77
C SER A 38 1.93 -9.55 -6.60
N SER A 39 3.05 -9.18 -5.99
CA SER A 39 4.38 -9.19 -6.61
C SER A 39 5.44 -9.63 -5.59
N ARG A 40 6.69 -9.70 -6.05
CA ARG A 40 7.85 -10.02 -5.23
C ARG A 40 9.09 -9.30 -5.77
N PHE A 41 9.76 -8.57 -4.89
CA PHE A 41 11.10 -8.02 -5.14
C PHE A 41 12.10 -8.64 -4.17
N ASP A 42 13.12 -9.31 -4.72
CA ASP A 42 14.10 -10.11 -3.98
C ASP A 42 13.46 -11.16 -3.05
N ASP A 43 13.50 -11.01 -1.73
CA ASP A 43 12.90 -11.90 -0.73
C ASP A 43 11.62 -11.33 -0.09
N HIS A 44 11.14 -10.19 -0.59
CA HIS A 44 9.96 -9.51 -0.06
C HIS A 44 8.74 -9.67 -0.96
N TYR A 45 7.61 -10.07 -0.37
CA TYR A 45 6.30 -10.04 -1.02
C TYR A 45 5.67 -8.66 -0.88
N GLU A 46 5.10 -8.17 -1.97
CA GLU A 46 4.53 -6.84 -2.03
C GLU A 46 3.20 -6.80 -2.78
N ILE A 47 2.46 -5.72 -2.56
CA ILE A 47 1.34 -5.31 -3.39
C ILE A 47 1.78 -4.10 -4.20
N ASP A 48 1.47 -4.14 -5.50
CA ASP A 48 1.76 -3.08 -6.47
C ASP A 48 0.47 -2.37 -6.92
N PRO A 49 0.08 -1.26 -6.27
CA PRO A 49 -0.98 -0.37 -6.71
C PRO A 49 -0.65 0.30 -8.05
N ARG A 50 -1.66 0.60 -8.86
CA ARG A 50 -1.49 1.17 -10.21
C ARG A 50 -2.12 2.53 -10.39
N TRP A 51 -3.09 2.90 -9.56
CA TRP A 51 -3.85 4.15 -9.70
C TRP A 51 -4.07 4.87 -8.36
N PRO A 52 -4.30 6.19 -8.34
CA PRO A 52 -4.53 6.96 -7.10
C PRO A 52 -5.62 6.41 -6.17
N HIS A 53 -6.64 5.73 -6.71
CA HIS A 53 -7.75 5.14 -5.95
C HIS A 53 -7.45 3.73 -5.40
N ASP A 54 -6.28 3.18 -5.69
CA ASP A 54 -5.88 1.87 -5.18
C ASP A 54 -5.43 1.93 -3.71
N ILE A 55 -5.16 3.12 -3.17
CA ILE A 55 -4.88 3.33 -1.75
C ILE A 55 -5.86 4.37 -1.21
N GLU A 56 -6.73 3.95 -0.30
CA GLU A 56 -7.77 4.79 0.29
C GLU A 56 -7.71 4.70 1.82
N ALA A 57 -7.75 5.84 2.51
CA ALA A 57 -7.95 5.84 3.95
C ALA A 57 -9.36 5.35 4.28
N VAL A 58 -9.46 4.38 5.19
CA VAL A 58 -10.74 3.90 5.72
C VAL A 58 -11.20 4.89 6.77
N ARG A 59 -12.28 5.63 6.48
CA ARG A 59 -12.94 6.45 7.50
C ARG A 59 -13.80 5.55 8.37
N ARG A 60 -13.68 5.72 9.69
CA ARG A 60 -14.62 5.16 10.67
C ARG A 60 -15.96 5.90 10.60
#